data_AF-E3TEI2-F1
#
_entry.id   AF-E3TEI2-F1
#
_cell.length_a   1.000
_cell.length_b   1.000
_cell.length_c   1.000
_cell.angle_alpha   90.00
_cell.angle_beta   90.00
_cell.angle_gamma   90.00
#
_symmetry.space_group_name_H-M   'P 1'
#
loop_
_entity.id
_entity.type
_entity.pdbx_description
1 polymer ?
#
loop_
_entity_poly.entity_id
_entity_poly.type
_entity_poly.pdbx_seq_one_letter_code
_entity_poly.pdbx_strand_id
1 'polypeptide(L)'
;MAQTNQMNMAMGPWKITVYDQEYYQGRWWEFTSCCKNIMEYGMENIRSMKVECGAWVGFEHSSYNGQQFVLEKGDYPCFEAYMGSHGYRVERMMSFRPIYSACHKESRMCVWECENMMGRQWELCDDYPSLQAMGWHNNEIGSMKVQSGAWVCYQYPGYRGYQYIMECDCHGGEYRCYREFGTHAHTPQIQSIRRIQH
;
A
#
# COMPACT_ATOMS: atom_id res chain seq x y z
N MET A 1 31.03 8.92 24.81
CA MET A 1 30.09 7.79 24.94
C MET A 1 28.68 8.36 25.01
N ALA A 2 27.90 8.20 23.96
CA ALA A 2 26.47 8.45 23.98
C ALA A 2 25.85 7.27 23.24
N GLN A 3 25.29 6.34 24.03
CA GLN A 3 24.39 5.31 23.55
C GLN A 3 23.07 5.98 23.18
N THR A 4 22.56 5.72 21.99
CA THR A 4 21.17 6.01 21.64
C THR A 4 20.52 4.73 21.16
N ASN A 5 19.83 4.13 22.14
CA ASN A 5 18.64 3.31 22.08
C ASN A 5 18.44 2.36 20.88
N GLN A 6 18.74 1.09 21.17
CA GLN A 6 18.02 -0.07 20.65
C GLN A 6 16.53 0.04 20.97
N MET A 7 15.70 0.27 19.95
CA MET A 7 14.30 -0.17 19.93
C MET A 7 13.94 -0.70 18.54
N ASN A 8 14.70 -1.69 18.04
CA ASN A 8 14.15 -2.64 17.08
C ASN A 8 13.70 -3.85 17.89
N MET A 9 12.41 -3.95 18.20
CA MET A 9 11.86 -5.29 18.40
C MET A 9 12.20 -6.05 17.13
N ALA A 10 12.96 -7.14 17.27
CA ALA A 10 13.50 -7.88 16.13
C ALA A 10 12.34 -8.48 15.32
N MET A 11 11.79 -7.69 14.40
CA MET A 11 11.02 -8.19 13.29
C MET A 11 11.89 -9.26 12.63
N GLY A 12 11.37 -10.48 12.51
CA GLY A 12 12.02 -11.51 11.72
C GLY A 12 12.23 -11.02 10.29
N PRO A 13 12.93 -11.78 9.44
CA PRO A 13 13.01 -11.42 8.03
C PRO A 13 11.60 -11.21 7.48
N TRP A 14 11.44 -10.19 6.65
CA TRP A 14 10.25 -9.98 5.84
C TRP A 14 9.82 -11.30 5.20
N LYS A 15 8.53 -11.65 5.32
CA LYS A 15 8.06 -12.97 4.88
C LYS A 15 6.60 -12.93 4.42
N ILE A 16 6.38 -13.50 3.24
CA ILE A 16 5.06 -13.77 2.66
C ILE A 16 5.08 -15.17 2.04
N THR A 17 4.01 -15.93 2.27
CA THR A 17 3.74 -17.20 1.60
C THR A 17 2.53 -17.05 0.69
N VAL A 18 2.65 -17.40 -0.58
CA VAL A 18 1.57 -17.27 -1.58
C VAL A 18 1.18 -18.64 -2.12
N TYR A 19 -0.10 -18.78 -2.48
CA TYR A 19 -0.72 -20.02 -2.94
C TYR A 19 -1.48 -19.79 -4.25
N ASP A 20 -1.47 -20.78 -5.15
CA ASP A 20 -2.17 -20.70 -6.44
C ASP A 20 -3.67 -21.09 -6.36
N GLN A 21 -4.13 -21.55 -5.19
CA GLN A 21 -5.53 -21.79 -4.88
C GLN A 21 -5.97 -21.03 -3.63
N GLU A 22 -7.27 -20.89 -3.46
CA GLU A 22 -7.88 -20.28 -2.27
C GLU A 22 -7.68 -21.17 -1.04
N TYR A 23 -7.87 -20.59 0.14
CA TYR A 23 -7.80 -21.27 1.44
C TYR A 23 -6.48 -22.04 1.66
N TYR A 24 -5.37 -21.47 1.18
CA TYR A 24 -4.00 -21.96 1.38
C TYR A 24 -3.75 -23.36 0.78
N GLN A 25 -4.40 -23.66 -0.33
CA GLN A 25 -4.29 -24.92 -1.05
C GLN A 25 -3.38 -24.81 -2.28
N GLY A 26 -3.10 -25.96 -2.91
CA GLY A 26 -2.37 -26.01 -4.18
C GLY A 26 -0.87 -25.79 -4.05
N ARG A 27 -0.25 -25.26 -5.10
CA ARG A 27 1.17 -24.93 -5.12
C ARG A 27 1.39 -23.67 -4.30
N TRP A 28 2.49 -23.66 -3.55
CA TRP A 28 2.88 -22.51 -2.75
C TRP A 28 4.35 -22.17 -2.91
N TRP A 29 4.67 -20.92 -2.63
CA TRP A 29 6.03 -20.41 -2.55
C TRP A 29 6.15 -19.41 -1.41
N GLU A 30 7.30 -19.44 -0.73
CA GLU A 30 7.67 -18.49 0.31
C GLU A 30 8.68 -17.48 -0.25
N PHE A 31 8.46 -16.21 0.08
CA PHE A 31 9.29 -15.10 -0.36
C PHE A 31 9.73 -14.24 0.82
N THR A 32 11.01 -13.86 0.81
CA THR A 32 11.61 -12.91 1.73
C THR A 32 12.09 -11.63 1.06
N SER A 33 11.91 -11.55 -0.26
CA SER A 33 12.25 -10.42 -1.11
C SER A 33 11.15 -10.20 -2.15
N CYS A 34 11.30 -9.16 -2.96
CA CYS A 34 10.35 -8.86 -4.03
C CYS A 34 10.30 -9.96 -5.11
N CYS A 35 9.15 -10.08 -5.77
CA CYS A 35 8.92 -10.95 -6.93
C CYS A 35 8.33 -10.11 -8.06
N LYS A 36 9.01 -10.03 -9.20
CA LYS A 36 8.56 -9.25 -10.36
C LYS A 36 7.54 -9.97 -11.23
N ASN A 37 7.52 -11.30 -11.20
CA ASN A 37 6.60 -12.09 -11.99
C ASN A 37 6.47 -13.51 -11.42
N ILE A 38 5.28 -13.84 -10.88
CA ILE A 38 5.01 -15.17 -10.32
C ILE A 38 5.04 -16.31 -11.34
N MET A 39 4.94 -16.00 -12.65
CA MET A 39 5.04 -17.02 -13.71
C MET A 39 6.42 -17.69 -13.72
N GLU A 40 7.47 -17.00 -13.24
CA GLU A 40 8.81 -17.58 -13.05
C GLU A 40 8.82 -18.75 -12.05
N TYR A 41 7.82 -18.79 -11.18
CA TYR A 41 7.59 -19.84 -10.16
C TYR A 41 6.49 -20.82 -10.59
N GLY A 42 6.06 -20.73 -11.85
CA GLY A 42 5.03 -21.57 -12.47
C GLY A 42 3.62 -21.33 -11.96
N MET A 43 3.34 -20.17 -11.36
CA MET A 43 2.00 -19.79 -10.90
C MET A 43 1.33 -18.87 -11.93
N GLU A 44 0.06 -19.11 -12.23
CA GLU A 44 -0.72 -18.26 -13.15
C GLU A 44 -1.41 -17.10 -12.42
N ASN A 45 -1.73 -17.28 -11.14
CA ASN A 45 -2.28 -16.25 -10.27
C ASN A 45 -1.98 -16.60 -8.80
N ILE A 46 -1.96 -15.60 -7.92
CA ILE A 46 -2.05 -15.81 -6.47
C ILE A 46 -3.52 -15.77 -6.08
N ARG A 47 -3.99 -16.78 -5.34
CA ARG A 47 -5.38 -16.93 -4.91
C ARG A 47 -5.57 -16.82 -3.40
N SER A 48 -4.54 -17.16 -2.63
CA SER A 48 -4.49 -16.90 -1.20
C SER A 48 -3.06 -16.68 -0.75
N MET A 49 -2.87 -16.04 0.41
CA MET A 49 -1.55 -15.73 0.93
C MET A 49 -1.56 -15.54 2.44
N LYS A 50 -0.38 -15.68 3.05
CA LYS A 50 -0.12 -15.38 4.45
C LYS A 50 1.05 -14.42 4.51
N VAL A 51 0.87 -13.31 5.20
CA VAL A 51 1.95 -12.36 5.49
C VAL A 51 2.38 -12.58 6.92
N GLU A 52 3.50 -13.28 7.11
CA GLU A 52 3.99 -13.59 8.45
C GLU A 52 4.79 -12.45 9.07
N CYS A 53 5.49 -11.64 8.25
CA CYS A 53 6.32 -10.54 8.71
C CYS A 53 6.40 -9.38 7.71
N GLY A 54 6.18 -8.16 8.21
CA GLY A 54 6.23 -6.91 7.45
C GLY A 54 4.94 -6.59 6.70
N ALA A 55 4.95 -5.48 5.97
CA ALA A 55 3.87 -4.97 5.12
C ALA A 55 4.22 -5.01 3.62
N TRP A 56 3.53 -5.82 2.83
CA TRP A 56 3.83 -6.00 1.42
C TRP A 56 2.86 -5.20 0.55
N VAL A 57 3.26 -4.97 -0.70
CA VAL A 57 2.37 -4.53 -1.76
C VAL A 57 2.30 -5.59 -2.84
N GLY A 58 1.09 -6.01 -3.18
CA GLY A 58 0.78 -6.80 -4.37
C GLY A 58 0.37 -5.91 -5.55
N PHE A 59 0.64 -6.38 -6.76
CA PHE A 59 0.30 -5.69 -8.00
C PHE A 59 -0.41 -6.62 -8.97
N GLU A 60 -1.39 -6.06 -9.67
CA GLU A 60 -2.19 -6.75 -10.68
C GLU A 60 -1.37 -7.32 -11.83
N HIS A 61 -0.32 -6.63 -12.24
CA HIS A 61 0.53 -7.01 -13.36
C HIS A 61 1.97 -7.29 -12.91
N SER A 62 2.75 -7.88 -13.81
CA SER A 62 4.17 -8.08 -13.60
C SER A 62 4.91 -6.74 -13.53
N SER A 63 6.13 -6.80 -12.99
CA SER A 63 7.03 -5.65 -12.85
C SER A 63 6.42 -4.47 -12.08
N TYR A 64 5.58 -4.76 -11.08
CA TYR A 64 4.97 -3.78 -10.17
C TYR A 64 4.02 -2.79 -10.86
N ASN A 65 3.21 -3.26 -11.82
CA ASN A 65 2.27 -2.43 -12.57
C ASN A 65 0.80 -2.79 -12.30
N GLY A 66 -0.12 -1.92 -12.71
CA GLY A 66 -1.55 -2.11 -12.55
C GLY A 66 -2.05 -1.70 -11.16
N GLN A 67 -3.16 -2.30 -10.73
CA GLN A 67 -3.71 -1.99 -9.41
C GLN A 67 -2.80 -2.48 -8.27
N GLN A 68 -2.72 -1.68 -7.21
CA GLN A 68 -1.94 -1.96 -6.00
C GLN A 68 -2.84 -2.51 -4.89
N PHE A 69 -2.30 -3.40 -4.06
CA PHE A 69 -2.99 -4.00 -2.92
C PHE A 69 -2.05 -4.02 -1.71
N VAL A 70 -2.45 -3.38 -0.61
CA VAL A 70 -1.68 -3.43 0.64
C VAL A 70 -1.95 -4.75 1.36
N LEU A 71 -0.87 -5.41 1.77
CA LEU A 71 -0.85 -6.73 2.39
C LEU A 71 -0.07 -6.65 3.70
N GLU A 72 -0.75 -6.23 4.77
CA GLU A 72 -0.19 -6.20 6.12
C GLU A 72 -0.15 -7.61 6.73
N LYS A 73 0.56 -7.77 7.85
CA LYS A 73 0.63 -9.06 8.56
C LYS A 73 -0.77 -9.65 8.79
N GLY A 74 -1.00 -10.86 8.29
CA GLY A 74 -2.30 -11.49 8.35
C GLY A 74 -2.48 -12.65 7.38
N ASP A 75 -3.67 -13.23 7.45
CA ASP A 75 -4.12 -14.40 6.71
C ASP A 75 -5.16 -13.96 5.67
N TYR A 76 -4.87 -14.20 4.39
CA TYR A 76 -5.70 -13.80 3.25
C TYR A 76 -6.17 -15.05 2.49
N PRO A 77 -7.33 -15.65 2.87
CA PRO A 77 -7.77 -16.93 2.32
C PRO A 77 -8.30 -16.83 0.88
N CYS A 78 -8.67 -15.65 0.42
CA CYS A 78 -9.21 -15.39 -0.91
C CYS A 78 -8.97 -13.93 -1.30
N PHE A 79 -9.33 -13.55 -2.53
CA PHE A 79 -9.07 -12.21 -3.04
C PHE A 79 -9.84 -11.11 -2.29
N GLU A 80 -11.03 -11.42 -1.78
CA GLU A 80 -11.85 -10.46 -1.03
C GLU A 80 -11.17 -9.96 0.25
N ALA A 81 -10.23 -10.74 0.79
CA ALA A 81 -9.51 -10.40 2.01
C ALA A 81 -8.56 -9.20 1.83
N TYR A 82 -8.06 -8.93 0.63
CA TYR A 82 -7.13 -7.81 0.37
C TYR A 82 -7.67 -6.72 -0.57
N MET A 83 -8.71 -7.00 -1.35
CA MET A 83 -9.20 -6.06 -2.37
C MET A 83 -10.05 -4.90 -1.83
N GLY A 84 -10.62 -5.03 -0.63
CA GLY A 84 -11.55 -4.04 -0.10
C GLY A 84 -12.90 -4.00 -0.84
N SER A 85 -13.84 -3.21 -0.33
CA SER A 85 -15.24 -3.24 -0.79
C SER A 85 -15.47 -2.41 -2.07
N HIS A 86 -15.89 -3.09 -3.15
CA HIS A 86 -16.79 -2.64 -4.24
C HIS A 86 -16.35 -1.45 -5.13
N GLY A 87 -15.27 -1.60 -5.89
CA GLY A 87 -14.99 -0.69 -7.02
C GLY A 87 -14.24 -1.35 -8.17
N TYR A 88 -13.27 -2.20 -7.86
CA TYR A 88 -12.41 -2.83 -8.85
C TYR A 88 -12.32 -4.33 -8.58
N ARG A 89 -12.95 -5.16 -9.42
CA ARG A 89 -13.02 -6.62 -9.25
C ARG A 89 -11.98 -7.34 -10.11
N VAL A 90 -10.70 -7.02 -9.91
CA VAL A 90 -9.60 -7.77 -10.52
C VAL A 90 -8.90 -8.61 -9.46
N GLU A 91 -9.11 -9.92 -9.54
CA GLU A 91 -8.54 -10.94 -8.65
C GLU A 91 -7.09 -11.31 -9.02
N ARG A 92 -6.53 -10.66 -10.03
CA ARG A 92 -5.19 -10.96 -10.55
C ARG A 92 -4.14 -10.31 -9.65
N MET A 93 -3.12 -11.07 -9.27
CA MET A 93 -1.90 -10.57 -8.67
C MET A 93 -0.71 -11.29 -9.28
N MET A 94 0.20 -10.56 -9.93
CA MET A 94 1.32 -11.13 -10.69
C MET A 94 2.70 -10.75 -10.15
N SER A 95 2.78 -9.74 -9.30
CA SER A 95 4.03 -9.31 -8.68
C SER A 95 3.79 -8.69 -7.30
N PHE A 96 4.81 -8.65 -6.46
CA PHE A 96 4.73 -8.07 -5.13
C PHE A 96 6.12 -7.68 -4.59
N ARG A 97 6.17 -6.76 -3.64
CA ARG A 97 7.40 -6.38 -2.93
C ARG A 97 7.15 -5.94 -1.49
N PRO A 98 8.17 -5.99 -0.62
CA PRO A 98 8.14 -5.34 0.68
C PRO A 98 7.92 -3.83 0.57
N ILE A 99 7.27 -3.25 1.58
CA ILE A 99 7.15 -1.81 1.84
C ILE A 99 8.12 -1.47 2.98
N TYR A 100 9.41 -1.31 2.66
CA TYR A 100 10.46 -1.16 3.66
C TYR A 100 10.31 0.11 4.52
N SER A 101 9.69 1.15 3.97
CA SER A 101 9.43 2.41 4.67
C SER A 101 8.23 2.35 5.64
N ALA A 102 7.47 1.25 5.70
CA ALA A 102 6.32 1.16 6.59
C ALA A 102 6.74 1.31 8.06
N CYS A 103 6.34 2.41 8.71
CA CYS A 103 6.61 2.69 10.12
C CYS A 103 5.41 3.37 10.80
N HIS A 104 4.40 2.59 11.19
CA HIS A 104 3.11 3.11 11.66
C HIS A 104 3.20 4.24 12.70
N LYS A 105 4.10 4.14 13.69
CA LYS A 105 4.21 5.12 14.78
C LYS A 105 4.87 6.44 14.36
N GLU A 106 5.69 6.41 13.32
CA GLU A 106 6.44 7.57 12.84
C GLU A 106 5.91 8.09 11.51
N SER A 107 4.87 7.46 10.95
CA SER A 107 4.27 7.85 9.68
C SER A 107 3.76 9.28 9.73
N ARG A 108 4.25 10.11 8.81
CA ARG A 108 3.85 11.51 8.65
C ARG A 108 3.80 11.86 7.17
N MET A 109 2.72 12.50 6.74
CA MET A 109 2.61 13.03 5.38
C MET A 109 1.95 14.40 5.38
N CYS A 110 2.16 15.15 4.31
CA CYS A 110 1.43 16.37 4.03
C CYS A 110 0.67 16.20 2.71
N VAL A 111 -0.53 16.78 2.63
CA VAL A 111 -1.40 16.76 1.44
C VAL A 111 -1.75 18.19 1.04
N TRP A 112 -1.85 18.45 -0.26
CA TRP A 112 -2.12 19.77 -0.85
C TRP A 112 -3.27 19.75 -1.84
N GLU A 113 -4.03 20.84 -1.87
CA GLU A 113 -5.19 20.99 -2.76
C GLU A 113 -4.80 20.99 -4.23
N CYS A 114 -3.63 21.55 -4.56
CA CYS A 114 -3.13 21.65 -5.93
C CYS A 114 -1.92 20.75 -6.18
N GLU A 115 -1.62 20.52 -7.45
CA GLU A 115 -0.38 19.87 -7.88
C GLU A 115 0.85 20.68 -7.44
N ASN A 116 2.02 20.03 -7.41
CA ASN A 116 3.31 20.66 -7.09
C ASN A 116 3.39 21.33 -5.71
N MET A 117 2.71 20.75 -4.71
CA MET A 117 2.73 21.20 -3.31
C MET A 117 2.24 22.64 -3.13
N MET A 118 1.23 23.02 -3.92
CA MET A 118 0.63 24.35 -3.91
C MET A 118 -0.75 24.37 -3.27
N GLY A 119 -1.21 25.55 -2.85
CA GLY A 119 -2.52 25.74 -2.24
C GLY A 119 -2.52 25.44 -0.75
N ARG A 120 -3.71 25.18 -0.19
CA ARG A 120 -3.84 24.85 1.23
C ARG A 120 -3.27 23.45 1.50
N GLN A 121 -2.65 23.30 2.65
CA GLN A 121 -1.99 22.06 3.07
C GLN A 121 -2.48 21.56 4.42
N TRP A 122 -2.39 20.25 4.62
CA TRP A 122 -2.67 19.58 5.89
C TRP A 122 -1.61 18.53 6.17
N GLU A 123 -1.10 18.53 7.41
CA GLU A 123 -0.23 17.46 7.92
C GLU A 123 -1.09 16.35 8.52
N LEU A 124 -0.83 15.12 8.10
CA LEU A 124 -1.51 13.91 8.55
C LEU A 124 -0.53 13.04 9.34
N CYS A 125 -0.95 12.68 10.56
CA CYS A 125 -0.21 11.79 11.46
C CYS A 125 -1.05 10.59 11.93
N ASP A 126 -2.33 10.54 11.54
CA ASP A 126 -3.31 9.54 11.95
C ASP A 126 -4.09 8.97 10.75
N ASP A 127 -4.97 8.01 11.02
CA ASP A 127 -5.81 7.39 10.00
C ASP A 127 -7.11 8.16 9.83
N TYR A 128 -7.49 8.42 8.58
CA TYR A 128 -8.64 9.22 8.20
C TYR A 128 -9.59 8.41 7.33
N PRO A 129 -10.61 7.76 7.90
CA PRO A 129 -11.62 7.02 7.13
C PRO A 129 -12.52 7.94 6.29
N SER A 130 -12.50 9.25 6.53
CA SER A 130 -13.10 10.26 5.65
C SER A 130 -12.28 11.55 5.73
N LEU A 131 -11.72 11.97 4.61
CA LEU A 131 -11.03 13.26 4.51
C LEU A 131 -12.01 14.42 4.68
N GLN A 132 -13.25 14.27 4.21
CA GLN A 132 -14.30 15.26 4.39
C GLN A 132 -14.64 15.50 5.86
N ALA A 133 -14.64 14.46 6.69
CA ALA A 133 -14.82 14.60 8.13
C ALA A 133 -13.66 15.35 8.82
N MET A 134 -12.45 15.33 8.24
CA MET A 134 -11.30 16.14 8.68
C MET A 134 -11.41 17.61 8.27
N GLY A 135 -12.30 17.94 7.33
CA GLY A 135 -12.44 19.29 6.76
C GLY A 135 -11.75 19.44 5.39
N TRP A 136 -11.44 18.35 4.70
CA TRP A 136 -11.02 18.37 3.31
C TRP A 136 -12.24 18.44 2.38
N HIS A 137 -12.42 19.52 1.64
CA HIS A 137 -13.69 19.79 0.94
C HIS A 137 -13.76 19.18 -0.47
N ASN A 138 -12.62 18.77 -1.03
CA ASN A 138 -12.54 18.16 -2.36
C ASN A 138 -12.60 16.62 -2.27
N ASN A 139 -12.92 15.94 -3.35
CA ASN A 139 -12.80 14.48 -3.45
C ASN A 139 -11.43 14.04 -4.01
N GLU A 140 -10.57 14.99 -4.33
CA GLU A 140 -9.26 14.79 -4.95
C GLU A 140 -8.17 15.39 -4.08
N ILE A 141 -6.95 14.88 -4.24
CA ILE A 141 -5.73 15.45 -3.66
C ILE A 141 -4.82 15.83 -4.81
N GLY A 142 -4.39 17.10 -4.85
CA GLY A 142 -3.55 17.61 -5.92
C GLY A 142 -2.11 17.09 -5.84
N SER A 143 -1.53 17.08 -4.64
CA SER A 143 -0.19 16.53 -4.42
C SER A 143 0.04 16.12 -2.96
N MET A 144 1.07 15.29 -2.75
CA MET A 144 1.40 14.71 -1.45
C MET A 144 2.91 14.69 -1.22
N LYS A 145 3.29 14.71 0.06
CA LYS A 145 4.67 14.53 0.51
C LYS A 145 4.69 13.61 1.71
N VAL A 146 5.23 12.40 1.53
CA VAL A 146 5.45 11.46 2.61
C VAL A 146 6.78 11.79 3.26
N GLN A 147 6.74 12.35 4.46
CA GLN A 147 7.93 12.76 5.19
C GLN A 147 8.58 11.57 5.90
N SER A 148 7.76 10.62 6.35
CA SER A 148 8.19 9.38 6.98
C SER A 148 7.08 8.34 6.90
N GLY A 149 7.48 7.07 6.95
CA GLY A 149 6.55 5.96 6.90
C GLY A 149 6.06 5.61 5.49
N ALA A 150 5.02 4.80 5.46
CA ALA A 150 4.26 4.49 4.26
C ALA A 150 2.76 4.61 4.57
N TRP A 151 2.01 5.01 3.55
CA TRP A 151 0.60 5.32 3.62
C TRP A 151 -0.14 4.64 2.48
N VAL A 152 -1.42 4.38 2.70
CA VAL A 152 -2.33 3.94 1.65
C VAL A 152 -3.52 4.89 1.56
N CYS A 153 -3.69 5.43 0.37
CA CYS A 153 -4.80 6.30 -0.01
C CYS A 153 -5.86 5.44 -0.69
N TYR A 154 -7.13 5.81 -0.51
CA TYR A 154 -8.27 5.11 -1.07
C TYR A 154 -9.22 6.06 -1.79
N GLN A 155 -9.77 5.57 -2.90
CA GLN A 155 -10.71 6.32 -3.73
C GLN A 155 -11.96 6.80 -2.96
N TYR A 156 -12.51 5.97 -2.08
CA TYR A 156 -13.75 6.24 -1.35
C TYR A 156 -13.53 6.30 0.16
N PRO A 157 -14.44 6.93 0.92
CA PRO A 157 -14.44 6.87 2.37
C PRO A 157 -14.56 5.41 2.89
N GLY A 158 -13.97 5.17 4.05
CA GLY A 158 -13.96 3.87 4.72
C GLY A 158 -12.99 2.87 4.10
N TYR A 159 -11.90 3.34 3.50
CA TYR A 159 -10.83 2.52 2.93
C TYR A 159 -11.31 1.60 1.79
N ARG A 160 -12.02 2.20 0.82
CA ARG A 160 -12.68 1.47 -0.29
C ARG A 160 -12.26 2.00 -1.66
N GLY A 161 -12.48 1.16 -2.68
CA GLY A 161 -12.14 1.46 -4.06
C GLY A 161 -10.66 1.22 -4.35
N TYR A 162 -10.11 1.94 -5.33
CA TYR A 162 -8.69 1.84 -5.66
C TYR A 162 -7.80 2.22 -4.48
N GLN A 163 -6.73 1.45 -4.31
CA GLN A 163 -5.67 1.71 -3.33
C GLN A 163 -4.45 2.32 -4.04
N TYR A 164 -3.80 3.26 -3.37
CA TYR A 164 -2.60 3.94 -3.85
C TYR A 164 -1.58 4.04 -2.72
N ILE A 165 -0.39 3.50 -2.93
CA ILE A 165 0.65 3.45 -1.90
C ILE A 165 1.57 4.67 -2.05
N MET A 166 1.81 5.33 -0.94
CA MET A 166 2.69 6.49 -0.84
C MET A 166 3.79 6.17 0.16
N GLU A 167 5.04 6.21 -0.29
CA GLU A 167 6.21 5.76 0.45
C GLU A 167 7.23 6.89 0.55
N CYS A 168 7.82 7.10 1.73
CA CYS A 168 8.82 8.16 1.91
C CYS A 168 10.11 7.93 1.12
N ASP A 169 10.43 6.67 0.76
CA ASP A 169 11.61 6.27 0.01
C ASP A 169 11.37 6.18 -1.51
N CYS A 170 10.14 6.39 -1.98
CA CYS A 170 9.81 6.47 -3.40
C CYS A 170 9.70 7.95 -3.83
N HIS A 171 10.31 8.33 -4.96
CA HIS A 171 10.32 9.72 -5.46
C HIS A 171 10.82 10.79 -4.46
N GLY A 172 11.63 10.39 -3.47
CA GLY A 172 12.02 11.28 -2.36
C GLY A 172 10.84 11.69 -1.46
N GLY A 173 9.79 10.87 -1.44
CA GLY A 173 8.53 11.10 -0.75
C GLY A 173 7.61 12.09 -1.44
N GLU A 174 7.97 12.65 -2.60
CA GLU A 174 7.20 13.69 -3.29
C GLU A 174 6.36 13.12 -4.43
N TYR A 175 5.05 13.33 -4.34
CA TYR A 175 4.06 12.95 -5.34
C TYR A 175 3.36 14.22 -5.83
N ARG A 176 3.85 14.80 -6.92
CA ARG A 176 3.48 16.16 -7.39
C ARG A 176 2.15 16.22 -8.12
N CYS A 177 1.69 15.09 -8.64
CA CYS A 177 0.40 14.97 -9.32
C CYS A 177 -0.10 13.53 -9.27
N TYR A 178 -1.37 13.31 -9.63
CA TYR A 178 -1.99 11.98 -9.58
C TYR A 178 -1.30 10.92 -10.46
N ARG A 179 -0.59 11.34 -11.50
CA ARG A 179 0.14 10.44 -12.41
C ARG A 179 1.33 9.76 -11.73
N GLU A 180 1.80 10.32 -10.62
CA GLU A 180 2.92 9.79 -9.84
C GLU A 180 2.47 8.76 -8.80
N PHE A 181 1.17 8.51 -8.64
CA PHE A 181 0.65 7.55 -7.65
C PHE A 181 0.91 6.07 -8.04
N GLY A 182 1.56 5.82 -9.18
CA GLY A 182 2.03 4.49 -9.59
C GLY A 182 0.92 3.49 -9.95
N THR A 183 -0.30 3.97 -10.23
CA THR A 183 -1.48 3.16 -10.52
C THR A 183 -1.91 3.31 -11.99
N HIS A 184 -2.61 2.31 -12.51
CA HIS A 184 -3.35 2.45 -13.77
C HIS A 184 -4.77 2.99 -13.58
N ALA A 185 -5.20 3.24 -12.33
CA ALA A 185 -6.48 3.88 -12.09
C ALA A 185 -6.48 5.31 -12.64
N HIS A 186 -7.34 5.58 -13.63
CA HIS A 186 -7.47 6.87 -14.30
C HIS A 186 -8.30 7.88 -13.48
N THR A 187 -8.02 8.02 -12.19
CA THR A 187 -8.73 8.97 -11.32
C THR A 187 -7.80 9.55 -10.23
N PRO A 188 -7.84 10.86 -9.99
CA PRO A 188 -7.15 11.52 -8.87
C PRO A 188 -7.93 11.46 -7.55
N GLN A 189 -9.08 10.77 -7.53
CA GLN A 189 -9.99 10.75 -6.39
C GLN A 189 -9.37 10.01 -5.20
N ILE A 190 -9.28 10.68 -4.05
CA ILE A 190 -8.83 10.13 -2.78
C ILE A 190 -9.70 10.72 -1.68
N GLN A 191 -10.33 9.86 -0.88
CA GLN A 191 -11.31 10.26 0.15
C GLN A 191 -11.09 9.61 1.51
N SER A 192 -10.18 8.63 1.61
CA SER A 192 -9.68 8.15 2.89
C SER A 192 -8.21 7.76 2.79
N ILE A 193 -7.49 7.89 3.89
CA ILE A 193 -6.04 7.67 3.96
C ILE A 193 -5.74 7.01 5.30
N ARG A 194 -4.84 6.03 5.32
CA ARG A 194 -4.33 5.45 6.57
C ARG A 194 -2.86 5.13 6.48
N ARG A 195 -2.23 5.00 7.63
CA ARG A 195 -0.86 4.52 7.80
C ARG A 195 -0.81 3.02 7.56
N ILE A 196 0.30 2.55 7.02
CA ILE A 196 0.57 1.12 6.85
C ILE A 196 1.23 0.55 8.12
N GLN A 197 0.73 -0.58 8.58
CA GLN A 197 1.22 -1.36 9.72
C GLN A 197 2.24 -2.39 9.24
N HIS A 198 3.39 -2.50 9.94
CA HIS A 198 4.43 -3.51 9.67
C HIS A 198 4.47 -4.57 10.77
#